data_AF-A0A6N7RK65-F1
#
_entry.id   AF-A0A6N7RK65-F1
#
_cell.length_a   1.000
_cell.length_b   1.000
_cell.length_c   1.000
_cell.angle_alpha   90.00
_cell.angle_beta   90.00
_cell.angle_gamma   90.00
#
_symmetry.space_group_name_H-M   'P 1'
#
loop_
_entity.id
_entity.type
_entity.pdbx_description
1 polymer ?
#
loop_
_entity_poly.entity_id
_entity_poly.type
_entity_poly.pdbx_seq_one_letter_code
_entity_poly.pdbx_strand_id
1 'polypeptide(L)'
;MKEKATLYEYVYRHLAGDIERGTLRYGDKLPSMHDLCERYRVGIRTIRDVQKALKAEGYIVVEERKRAVVVYRPPDGIDDRGIRSLLARRDAVSDCYRTLELVMPSLFFLSARSCSDEDLHGFARDAARVESGQRAEDWRLSRSSAVLHGLLEKTGNPLFASCYASLERMARVPVIAEFDSPFSCRPVAEVDGGVLSWMLASLELRDADEVQRRFGLMYRGAGACVDAYLDELEAAYPPAAKEGESSSYAWNAKAGLEFVHGQIARRLVERITRGEFADGQMLPSIADLSAAYGVSHSTVQKAYGMLNAIGIAQTVNGLGTRVHLGSASFPAHWLEDISFRRDVGTYVHALQMLCAVLPPALSATAPHIDAVADAVQRVLAGEEGDWAVSKSLLVGFIGCVEPVALRTILQELNDLLLWGRFFILFAASKASADALLSLAHAAYGQACAGDAEGFSRSMTSYYRLMLQAVLAFLEKAGMMEAELVLIP
;
A
#
# COMPACT_ATOMS: atom_id res chain seq x y z
N MET A 1 0.74 20.24 -13.96
CA MET A 1 1.74 19.70 -13.01
C MET A 1 1.08 19.61 -11.64
N LYS A 2 0.88 18.41 -11.08
CA LYS A 2 0.36 18.26 -9.72
C LYS A 2 1.51 18.48 -8.73
N GLU A 3 1.45 19.53 -7.92
CA GLU A 3 2.36 19.73 -6.79
C GLU A 3 2.29 18.51 -5.85
N LYS A 4 3.45 17.93 -5.53
CA LYS A 4 3.53 16.76 -4.64
C LYS A 4 3.29 17.21 -3.20
N ALA A 5 2.18 16.75 -2.63
CA ALA A 5 1.79 17.06 -1.27
C ALA A 5 2.82 16.55 -0.25
N THR A 6 3.24 17.42 0.67
CA THR A 6 4.06 17.02 1.83
C THR A 6 3.28 16.05 2.75
N LEU A 7 3.95 15.31 3.64
CA LEU A 7 3.25 14.46 4.63
C LEU A 7 2.27 15.26 5.49
N TYR A 8 2.63 16.50 5.83
CA TYR A 8 1.72 17.46 6.47
C TYR A 8 0.46 17.66 5.62
N GLU A 9 0.64 17.96 4.34
CA GLU A 9 -0.44 18.30 3.43
C GLU A 9 -1.32 17.10 3.08
N TYR A 10 -0.73 15.90 3.00
CA TYR A 10 -1.48 14.65 2.88
C TYR A 10 -2.40 14.44 4.08
N VAL A 11 -1.89 14.54 5.31
CA VAL A 11 -2.69 14.36 6.53
C VAL A 11 -3.72 15.49 6.66
N TYR A 12 -3.33 16.73 6.34
CA TYR A 12 -4.21 17.89 6.37
C TYR A 12 -5.39 17.73 5.41
N ARG A 13 -5.13 17.54 4.11
CA ARG A 13 -6.18 17.38 3.08
C ARG A 13 -7.08 16.18 3.39
N HIS A 14 -6.52 15.13 3.98
CA HIS A 14 -7.32 13.98 4.39
C HIS A 14 -8.28 14.33 5.53
N LEU A 15 -7.79 14.90 6.64
CA LEU A 15 -8.62 15.25 7.79
C LEU A 15 -9.62 16.37 7.48
N ALA A 16 -9.19 17.42 6.77
CA ALA A 16 -10.06 18.50 6.32
C ALA A 16 -11.17 17.95 5.42
N GLY A 17 -10.79 17.12 4.43
CA GLY A 17 -11.77 16.48 3.56
C GLY A 17 -12.74 15.58 4.33
N ASP A 18 -12.30 14.83 5.35
CA ASP A 18 -13.21 13.99 6.14
C ASP A 18 -14.24 14.83 6.92
N ILE A 19 -13.85 16.02 7.36
CA ILE A 19 -14.74 16.95 8.05
C ILE A 19 -15.69 17.63 7.05
N GLU A 20 -15.18 18.12 5.92
CA GLU A 20 -15.99 18.79 4.89
C GLU A 20 -17.04 17.88 4.27
N ARG A 21 -16.69 16.61 4.08
CA ARG A 21 -17.55 15.58 3.49
C ARG A 21 -18.51 14.95 4.51
N GLY A 22 -18.43 15.33 5.78
CA GLY A 22 -19.27 14.80 6.85
C GLY A 22 -18.95 13.37 7.29
N THR A 23 -17.78 12.82 6.90
CA THR A 23 -17.25 11.57 7.48
C THR A 23 -16.99 11.74 8.98
N LEU A 24 -16.52 12.93 9.37
CA LEU A 24 -16.45 13.40 10.76
C LEU A 24 -17.47 14.53 10.94
N ARG A 25 -18.53 14.29 11.70
CA ARG A 25 -19.66 15.20 11.89
C ARG A 25 -19.37 16.22 12.97
N TYR A 26 -20.16 17.31 12.97
CA TYR A 26 -20.14 18.29 14.05
C TYR A 26 -20.35 17.59 15.40
N GLY A 27 -19.44 17.84 16.36
CA GLY A 27 -19.45 17.20 17.67
C GLY A 27 -18.63 15.92 17.77
N ASP A 28 -18.19 15.33 16.65
CA ASP A 28 -17.33 14.16 16.67
C ASP A 28 -15.96 14.50 17.25
N LYS A 29 -15.42 13.55 18.03
CA LYS A 29 -14.05 13.64 18.54
C LYS A 29 -13.09 13.08 17.51
N LEU A 30 -12.05 13.84 17.19
CA LEU A 30 -10.95 13.31 16.39
C LEU A 30 -10.24 12.17 17.15
N PRO A 31 -9.60 11.24 16.43
CA PRO A 31 -8.70 10.26 17.02
C PRO A 31 -7.61 10.94 17.87
N SER A 32 -7.04 10.20 18.82
CA SER A 32 -5.98 10.75 19.68
C SER A 32 -4.76 11.13 18.84
N MET A 33 -3.91 12.03 19.35
CA MET A 33 -2.67 12.35 18.62
C MET A 33 -1.79 11.11 18.40
N HIS A 34 -1.79 10.17 19.35
CA HIS A 34 -1.08 8.90 19.23
C HIS A 34 -1.66 8.07 18.09
N ASP A 35 -2.99 7.89 18.09
CA ASP A 35 -3.70 7.15 17.05
C ASP A 35 -3.43 7.76 15.67
N LEU A 36 -3.39 9.09 15.56
CA LEU A 36 -3.06 9.79 14.32
C LEU A 36 -1.60 9.57 13.90
N CYS A 37 -0.65 9.55 14.85
CA CYS A 37 0.76 9.28 14.56
C CYS A 37 0.93 7.87 14.00
N GLU A 38 0.32 6.87 14.63
CA GLU A 38 0.36 5.48 14.16
C GLU A 38 -0.33 5.34 12.81
N ARG A 39 -1.54 5.89 12.68
CA ARG A 39 -2.38 5.76 11.48
C ARG A 39 -1.76 6.40 10.24
N TYR A 40 -1.07 7.53 10.40
CA TYR A 40 -0.47 8.25 9.28
C TYR A 40 1.05 8.09 9.20
N ARG A 41 1.67 7.41 10.17
CA ARG A 41 3.14 7.24 10.29
C ARG A 41 3.91 8.55 10.17
N VAL A 42 3.42 9.57 10.86
CA VAL A 42 4.08 10.87 10.94
C VAL A 42 4.44 11.18 12.38
N GLY A 43 5.49 11.99 12.55
CA GLY A 43 5.90 12.44 13.87
C GLY A 43 4.81 13.29 14.55
N ILE A 44 4.79 13.25 15.88
CA ILE A 44 3.84 14.00 16.72
C ILE A 44 3.81 15.50 16.42
N ARG A 45 4.93 16.06 15.95
CA ARG A 45 5.05 17.46 15.54
C ARG A 45 4.19 17.75 14.31
N THR A 46 4.24 16.88 13.29
CA THR A 46 3.41 17.00 12.08
C THR A 46 1.93 16.95 12.41
N ILE A 47 1.49 16.03 13.28
CA ILE A 47 0.08 15.96 13.71
C ILE A 47 -0.34 17.23 14.45
N ARG A 48 0.52 17.77 15.32
CA ARG A 48 0.27 19.04 16.01
C ARG A 48 0.12 20.19 15.04
N ASP A 49 0.99 20.27 14.04
CA ASP A 49 0.94 21.32 13.02
C ASP A 49 -0.35 21.21 12.19
N VAL A 50 -0.76 19.99 11.81
CA VAL A 50 -2.03 19.74 11.11
C VAL A 50 -3.24 20.14 11.98
N GLN A 51 -3.29 19.75 13.25
CA GLN A 51 -4.39 20.16 14.14
C GLN A 51 -4.43 21.68 14.34
N LYS A 52 -3.27 22.34 14.37
CA LYS A 52 -3.19 23.79 14.46
C LYS A 52 -3.79 24.46 13.21
N ALA A 53 -3.50 23.94 12.03
CA ALA A 53 -4.09 24.42 10.78
C ALA A 53 -5.59 24.19 10.71
N LEU A 54 -6.06 22.97 11.03
CA LEU A 54 -7.49 22.65 11.10
C LEU A 54 -8.24 23.55 12.09
N LYS A 55 -7.62 23.89 13.23
CA LYS A 55 -8.19 24.82 14.21
C LYS A 55 -8.24 26.26 13.67
N ALA A 56 -7.18 26.70 12.98
CA ALA A 56 -7.11 28.05 12.41
C ALA A 56 -8.16 28.26 11.30
N GLU A 57 -8.43 27.23 10.52
CA GLU A 57 -9.44 27.24 9.45
C GLU A 57 -10.87 26.91 9.97
N GLY A 58 -11.03 26.74 11.28
CA GLY A 58 -12.35 26.60 11.91
C GLY A 58 -12.96 25.20 11.81
N TYR A 59 -12.19 24.18 11.42
CA TYR A 59 -12.70 22.81 11.34
C TYR A 59 -12.90 22.16 12.72
N ILE A 60 -12.00 22.45 13.67
CA ILE A 60 -11.96 21.80 14.98
C ILE A 60 -11.72 22.80 16.12
N VAL A 61 -12.18 22.44 17.31
CA VAL A 61 -11.77 23.06 18.58
C VAL A 61 -10.91 22.08 19.36
N VAL A 62 -9.83 22.61 19.93
CA VAL A 62 -8.93 21.88 20.83
C VAL A 62 -8.98 22.57 22.18
N GLU A 63 -9.48 21.86 23.19
CA GLU A 63 -9.44 22.25 24.60
C GLU A 63 -8.25 21.56 25.30
N GLU A 64 -7.68 22.20 26.33
CA GLU A 64 -6.54 21.62 27.05
C GLU A 64 -6.86 20.23 27.60
N ARG A 65 -5.96 19.29 27.33
CA ARG A 65 -6.02 17.88 27.79
C ARG A 65 -7.28 17.11 27.33
N LYS A 66 -8.02 17.61 26.34
CA LYS A 66 -9.15 16.91 25.71
C LYS A 66 -8.85 16.62 24.24
N ARG A 67 -9.57 15.64 23.68
CA ARG A 67 -9.51 15.33 22.24
C ARG A 67 -10.10 16.51 21.46
N ALA A 68 -9.54 16.77 20.28
CA ALA A 68 -10.10 17.77 19.38
C ALA A 68 -11.52 17.38 18.96
N VAL A 69 -12.42 18.35 18.90
CA VAL A 69 -13.83 18.16 18.53
C VAL A 69 -14.09 18.91 17.23
N VAL A 70 -14.77 18.28 16.29
CA VAL A 70 -15.18 18.93 15.04
C VAL A 70 -16.25 19.98 15.34
N VAL A 71 -15.99 21.22 14.93
CA VAL A 71 -16.95 22.33 15.05
C VAL A 71 -17.39 22.88 13.69
N TYR A 72 -16.83 22.35 12.60
CA TYR A 72 -17.24 22.70 11.26
C TYR A 72 -18.74 22.44 11.06
N ARG A 73 -19.46 23.45 10.59
CA ARG A 73 -20.83 23.32 10.08
C ARG A 73 -20.85 23.89 8.66
N PRO A 74 -21.14 23.09 7.62
CA PRO A 74 -21.37 23.63 6.30
C PRO A 74 -22.50 24.68 6.33
N PRO A 75 -22.38 25.75 5.51
CA PRO A 75 -23.29 26.89 5.53
C PRO A 75 -24.73 26.58 5.11
N ASP A 76 -24.92 25.51 4.33
CA ASP A 76 -26.23 24.94 4.01
C ASP A 76 -26.36 23.63 4.82
N GLY A 77 -27.41 23.53 5.63
CA GLY A 77 -27.60 22.51 6.68
C GLY A 77 -27.00 21.13 6.41
N ILE A 78 -26.33 20.59 7.44
CA ILE A 78 -25.82 19.23 7.47
C ILE A 78 -26.99 18.25 7.41
N ASP A 79 -27.25 17.69 6.23
CA ASP A 79 -27.62 16.29 6.04
C ASP A 79 -27.38 15.90 4.56
N ASP A 80 -27.96 16.65 3.62
CA ASP A 80 -27.85 16.40 2.19
C ASP A 80 -26.43 16.40 1.63
N ARG A 81 -25.57 17.35 2.02
CA ARG A 81 -24.22 17.48 1.44
C ARG A 81 -23.30 16.31 1.83
N GLY A 82 -23.40 15.84 3.08
CA GLY A 82 -22.63 14.68 3.55
C GLY A 82 -23.07 13.40 2.86
N ILE A 83 -24.39 13.22 2.70
CA ILE A 83 -24.98 12.11 1.94
C ILE A 83 -24.55 12.16 0.48
N ARG A 84 -24.68 13.32 -0.17
CA ARG A 84 -24.23 13.51 -1.57
C ARG A 84 -22.73 13.25 -1.73
N SER A 85 -21.90 13.66 -0.76
CA SER A 85 -20.47 13.35 -0.81
C SER A 85 -20.16 11.86 -0.61
N LEU A 86 -20.95 11.15 0.20
CA LEU A 86 -20.85 9.69 0.35
C LEU A 86 -21.28 8.98 -0.94
N LEU A 87 -22.39 9.40 -1.54
CA LEU A 87 -22.87 8.85 -2.82
C LEU A 87 -21.90 9.14 -3.96
N ALA A 88 -21.25 10.31 -3.99
CA ALA A 88 -20.22 10.65 -4.98
C ALA A 88 -19.00 9.71 -4.93
N ARG A 89 -18.77 9.02 -3.80
CA ARG A 89 -17.69 8.04 -3.63
C ARG A 89 -18.15 6.59 -3.60
N ARG A 90 -19.42 6.30 -3.91
CA ARG A 90 -19.99 4.94 -3.83
C ARG A 90 -19.10 3.91 -4.51
N ASP A 91 -18.67 4.19 -5.74
CA ASP A 91 -17.86 3.28 -6.54
C ASP A 91 -16.53 2.98 -5.86
N ALA A 92 -15.91 3.98 -5.24
CA ALA A 92 -14.65 3.81 -4.50
C ALA A 92 -14.83 3.01 -3.21
N VAL A 93 -15.98 3.13 -2.53
CA VAL A 93 -16.32 2.33 -1.35
C VAL A 93 -16.51 0.86 -1.75
N SER A 94 -17.34 0.59 -2.78
CA SER A 94 -17.58 -0.78 -3.27
C SER A 94 -16.30 -1.42 -3.83
N ASP A 95 -15.46 -0.63 -4.52
CA ASP A 95 -14.14 -1.04 -5.01
C ASP A 95 -13.17 -1.39 -3.86
N CYS A 96 -13.23 -0.67 -2.73
CA CYS A 96 -12.47 -1.02 -1.53
C CYS A 96 -12.93 -2.34 -0.89
N TYR A 97 -14.23 -2.62 -0.83
CA TYR A 97 -14.72 -3.91 -0.30
C TYR A 97 -14.29 -5.09 -1.17
N ARG A 98 -14.37 -4.96 -2.50
CA ARG A 98 -13.83 -5.96 -3.44
C ARG A 98 -12.32 -6.15 -3.28
N THR A 99 -11.58 -5.06 -3.04
CA THR A 99 -10.14 -5.12 -2.79
C THR A 99 -9.80 -5.77 -1.45
N LEU A 100 -10.57 -5.48 -0.39
CA LEU A 100 -10.42 -6.12 0.92
C LEU A 100 -10.61 -7.63 0.83
N GLU A 101 -11.62 -8.09 0.07
CA GLU A 101 -11.87 -9.51 -0.20
C GLU A 101 -10.69 -10.23 -0.87
N LEU A 102 -10.00 -9.56 -1.80
CA LEU A 102 -8.89 -10.14 -2.56
C LEU A 102 -7.54 -10.06 -1.83
N VAL A 103 -7.29 -8.99 -1.08
CA VAL A 103 -5.96 -8.69 -0.52
C VAL A 103 -5.80 -9.19 0.90
N MET A 104 -6.78 -8.89 1.76
CA MET A 104 -6.59 -9.04 3.20
C MET A 104 -6.47 -10.50 3.68
N PRO A 105 -7.20 -11.49 3.14
CA PRO A 105 -7.07 -12.86 3.62
C PRO A 105 -5.65 -13.42 3.46
N SER A 106 -4.97 -13.14 2.34
CA SER A 106 -3.58 -13.56 2.12
C SER A 106 -2.61 -12.90 3.11
N LEU A 107 -2.84 -11.62 3.44
CA LEU A 107 -2.02 -10.91 4.43
C LEU A 107 -2.25 -11.42 5.85
N PHE A 108 -3.51 -11.70 6.23
CA PHE A 108 -3.83 -12.28 7.54
C PHE A 108 -3.30 -13.72 7.66
N PHE A 109 -3.41 -14.53 6.62
CA PHE A 109 -2.85 -15.87 6.58
C PHE A 109 -1.33 -15.85 6.81
N LEU A 110 -0.62 -14.97 6.10
CA LEU A 110 0.82 -14.81 6.27
C LEU A 110 1.17 -14.31 7.68
N SER A 111 0.34 -13.44 8.25
CA SER A 111 0.51 -12.95 9.62
C SER A 111 0.30 -14.02 10.68
N ALA A 112 -0.68 -14.90 10.48
CA ALA A 112 -0.93 -16.05 11.35
C ALA A 112 0.22 -17.07 11.31
N ARG A 113 0.96 -17.16 10.20
CA ARG A 113 2.17 -18.01 10.13
C ARG A 113 3.30 -17.52 11.04
N SER A 114 3.34 -16.23 11.37
CA SER A 114 4.27 -15.65 12.36
C SER A 114 3.78 -15.77 13.81
N CYS A 115 2.58 -16.33 14.02
CA CYS A 115 1.97 -16.45 15.35
C CYS A 115 2.19 -17.84 15.94
N SER A 116 2.43 -17.88 17.25
CA SER A 116 2.27 -19.10 18.04
C SER A 116 0.79 -19.47 18.17
N ASP A 117 0.50 -20.72 18.53
CA ASP A 117 -0.88 -21.13 18.78
C ASP A 117 -1.49 -20.31 19.93
N GLU A 118 -0.71 -19.94 20.95
CA GLU A 118 -1.17 -19.08 22.05
C GLU A 118 -1.56 -17.67 21.57
N ASP A 119 -0.80 -17.09 20.64
CA ASP A 119 -1.15 -15.80 20.03
C ASP A 119 -2.50 -15.88 19.30
N LEU A 120 -2.72 -16.92 18.49
CA LEU A 120 -3.97 -17.12 17.73
C LEU A 120 -5.18 -17.29 18.65
N HIS A 121 -5.05 -18.11 19.69
CA HIS A 121 -6.09 -18.23 20.72
C HIS A 121 -6.32 -16.90 21.47
N GLY A 122 -5.27 -16.08 21.65
CA GLY A 122 -5.36 -14.72 22.16
C GLY A 122 -6.27 -13.84 21.31
N PHE A 123 -6.00 -13.78 19.99
CA PHE A 123 -6.82 -13.01 19.05
C PHE A 123 -8.27 -13.50 18.98
N ALA A 124 -8.50 -14.82 19.00
CA ALA A 124 -9.85 -15.39 19.03
C ALA A 124 -10.64 -14.99 20.30
N ARG A 125 -9.98 -14.99 21.47
CA ARG A 125 -10.58 -14.51 22.73
C ARG A 125 -10.90 -13.02 22.68
N ASP A 126 -10.01 -12.21 22.13
CA ASP A 126 -10.23 -10.78 22.00
C ASP A 126 -11.38 -10.48 21.03
N ALA A 127 -11.52 -11.23 19.94
CA ALA A 127 -12.70 -11.15 19.07
C ALA A 127 -14.01 -11.47 19.80
N ALA A 128 -14.07 -12.57 20.56
CA ALA A 128 -15.26 -12.92 21.33
C ALA A 128 -15.64 -11.84 22.36
N ARG A 129 -14.64 -11.18 22.97
CA ARG A 129 -14.85 -10.02 23.87
C ARG A 129 -15.38 -8.80 23.11
N VAL A 130 -14.91 -8.56 21.90
CA VAL A 130 -15.41 -7.48 21.04
C VAL A 130 -16.87 -7.72 20.68
N GLU A 131 -17.24 -8.94 20.34
CA GLU A 131 -18.60 -9.33 19.92
C GLU A 131 -19.62 -9.34 21.04
N SER A 132 -19.20 -9.57 22.28
CA SER A 132 -20.07 -9.56 23.47
C SER A 132 -20.32 -8.17 24.07
N GLY A 133 -19.66 -7.12 23.58
CA GLY A 133 -19.80 -5.75 24.09
C GLY A 133 -21.06 -5.01 23.60
N GLN A 134 -21.98 -4.67 24.50
CA GLN A 134 -23.33 -4.11 24.22
C GLN A 134 -23.43 -2.63 23.75
N ARG A 135 -22.40 -1.94 23.24
CA ARG A 135 -22.54 -0.52 22.81
C ARG A 135 -22.79 -0.41 21.30
N ALA A 136 -24.02 -0.10 20.93
CA ALA A 136 -24.62 -0.38 19.62
C ALA A 136 -24.24 0.55 18.44
N GLU A 137 -23.52 1.66 18.62
CA GLU A 137 -23.38 2.66 17.54
C GLU A 137 -21.94 2.97 17.07
N ASP A 138 -20.91 2.75 17.91
CA ASP A 138 -19.49 3.05 17.59
C ASP A 138 -18.64 1.80 17.24
N TRP A 139 -19.27 0.64 17.14
CA TRP A 139 -18.64 -0.64 17.46
C TRP A 139 -17.83 -1.32 16.35
N ARG A 140 -18.07 -1.02 15.07
CA ARG A 140 -17.48 -1.81 13.96
C ARG A 140 -16.11 -1.36 13.45
N LEU A 141 -15.66 -0.14 13.76
CA LEU A 141 -14.44 0.41 13.15
C LEU A 141 -13.25 0.57 14.09
N SER A 142 -13.40 0.44 15.42
CA SER A 142 -12.30 0.75 16.36
C SER A 142 -11.78 -0.44 17.17
N ARG A 143 -12.56 -1.51 17.40
CA ARG A 143 -12.12 -2.64 18.24
C ARG A 143 -11.82 -3.93 17.45
N SER A 144 -12.68 -4.29 16.50
CA SER A 144 -12.40 -5.33 15.50
C SER A 144 -11.16 -4.98 14.66
N SER A 145 -11.08 -3.72 14.23
CA SER A 145 -9.91 -3.15 13.56
C SER A 145 -8.64 -3.32 14.40
N ALA A 146 -8.69 -3.08 15.72
CA ALA A 146 -7.52 -3.23 16.60
C ALA A 146 -7.00 -4.68 16.69
N VAL A 147 -7.90 -5.67 16.77
CA VAL A 147 -7.50 -7.11 16.77
C VAL A 147 -6.80 -7.47 15.46
N LEU A 148 -7.36 -7.04 14.33
CA LEU A 148 -6.81 -7.33 13.00
C LEU A 148 -5.50 -6.58 12.73
N HIS A 149 -5.36 -5.33 13.16
CA HIS A 149 -4.08 -4.61 13.10
C HIS A 149 -3.01 -5.28 13.96
N GLY A 150 -3.36 -5.71 15.19
CA GLY A 150 -2.45 -6.44 16.06
C GLY A 150 -1.97 -7.78 15.47
N LEU A 151 -2.83 -8.46 14.69
CA LEU A 151 -2.42 -9.63 13.91
C LEU A 151 -1.40 -9.25 12.82
N LEU A 152 -1.68 -8.22 12.02
CA LEU A 152 -0.79 -7.80 10.92
C LEU A 152 0.59 -7.39 11.41
N GLU A 153 0.68 -6.79 12.60
CA GLU A 153 1.94 -6.40 13.24
C GLU A 153 2.89 -7.58 13.52
N LYS A 154 2.36 -8.81 13.67
CA LYS A 154 3.15 -10.02 13.94
C LYS A 154 4.12 -10.38 12.81
N THR A 155 3.85 -9.91 11.59
CA THR A 155 4.76 -10.12 10.44
C THR A 155 6.01 -9.26 10.48
N GLY A 156 6.01 -8.17 11.27
CA GLY A 156 7.03 -7.13 11.20
C GLY A 156 6.99 -6.29 9.91
N ASN A 157 6.09 -6.60 8.96
CA ASN A 157 5.97 -5.87 7.70
C ASN A 157 5.03 -4.67 7.86
N PRO A 158 5.56 -3.43 7.87
CA PRO A 158 4.76 -2.26 8.13
C PRO A 158 3.77 -1.96 6.98
N LEU A 159 3.97 -2.48 5.77
CA LEU A 159 3.05 -2.21 4.66
C LEU A 159 1.67 -2.86 4.88
N PHE A 160 1.58 -3.94 5.63
CA PHE A 160 0.34 -4.69 5.82
C PHE A 160 -0.69 -3.87 6.61
N ALA A 161 -0.32 -3.46 7.82
CA ALA A 161 -1.18 -2.63 8.66
C ALA A 161 -1.48 -1.26 8.01
N SER A 162 -0.51 -0.67 7.28
CA SER A 162 -0.73 0.60 6.58
C SER A 162 -1.73 0.48 5.42
N CYS A 163 -1.61 -0.58 4.61
CA CYS A 163 -2.55 -0.87 3.53
C CYS A 163 -3.95 -1.09 4.10
N TYR A 164 -4.06 -1.93 5.14
CA TYR A 164 -5.34 -2.22 5.78
C TYR A 164 -5.99 -0.95 6.35
N ALA A 165 -5.24 -0.13 7.08
CA ALA A 165 -5.73 1.13 7.64
C ALA A 165 -6.18 2.12 6.57
N SER A 166 -5.60 2.05 5.36
CA SER A 166 -5.98 2.87 4.22
C SER A 166 -7.31 2.41 3.61
N LEU A 167 -7.47 1.10 3.39
CA LEU A 167 -8.71 0.51 2.90
C LEU A 167 -9.87 0.72 3.89
N GLU A 168 -9.67 0.46 5.20
CA GLU A 168 -10.69 0.69 6.23
C GLU A 168 -11.15 2.16 6.30
N ARG A 169 -10.25 3.10 5.97
CA ARG A 169 -10.57 4.52 5.96
C ARG A 169 -11.46 4.89 4.79
N MET A 170 -11.14 4.39 3.59
CA MET A 170 -11.94 4.66 2.40
C MET A 170 -13.29 3.93 2.44
N ALA A 171 -13.32 2.70 2.97
CA ALA A 171 -14.53 1.90 3.13
C ALA A 171 -15.45 2.39 4.27
N ARG A 172 -15.07 3.43 5.02
CA ARG A 172 -15.86 3.93 6.14
C ARG A 172 -17.11 4.64 5.63
N VAL A 173 -18.27 4.13 6.05
CA VAL A 173 -19.59 4.72 5.78
C VAL A 173 -20.21 5.20 7.09
N PRO A 174 -20.65 6.48 7.18
CA PRO A 174 -21.34 6.98 8.37
C PRO A 174 -22.76 6.42 8.46
N VAL A 175 -23.22 6.11 9.67
CA VAL A 175 -24.61 5.67 9.91
C VAL A 175 -25.51 6.91 10.01
N ILE A 176 -26.59 6.92 9.23
CA ILE A 176 -27.59 8.00 9.19
C ILE A 176 -28.80 7.50 9.97
N ALA A 177 -29.31 8.31 10.91
CA ALA A 177 -30.26 7.86 11.92
C ALA A 177 -31.62 7.46 11.34
N GLU A 178 -31.97 8.04 10.18
CA GLU A 178 -33.20 7.83 9.44
C GLU A 178 -33.21 6.51 8.65
N PHE A 179 -32.07 5.83 8.55
CA PHE A 179 -31.89 4.60 7.78
C PHE A 179 -31.41 3.46 8.67
N ASP A 180 -31.74 2.24 8.26
CA ASP A 180 -31.14 1.07 8.87
C ASP A 180 -29.62 1.10 8.69
N SER A 181 -28.91 0.75 9.74
CA SER A 181 -27.45 0.74 9.69
C SER A 181 -26.98 -0.27 8.62
N PRO A 182 -26.03 0.06 7.72
CA PRO A 182 -25.44 -0.92 6.78
C PRO A 182 -24.78 -2.09 7.50
N PHE A 183 -24.53 -1.89 8.79
CA PHE A 183 -23.89 -2.79 9.69
C PHE A 183 -24.94 -3.71 10.37
N SER A 184 -26.21 -3.35 10.51
CA SER A 184 -27.19 -4.24 11.16
C SER A 184 -27.43 -5.56 10.40
N CYS A 185 -27.12 -5.60 9.10
CA CYS A 185 -27.23 -6.80 8.29
C CYS A 185 -26.35 -7.95 8.81
N ARG A 186 -26.77 -9.20 8.53
CA ARG A 186 -25.90 -10.36 8.64
C ARG A 186 -25.09 -10.50 7.34
N PRO A 187 -23.78 -10.21 7.34
CA PRO A 187 -22.97 -10.34 6.12
C PRO A 187 -22.81 -11.81 5.70
N VAL A 188 -22.94 -12.76 6.64
CA VAL A 188 -22.91 -14.20 6.37
C VAL A 188 -24.13 -14.84 7.04
N ALA A 189 -25.09 -15.29 6.24
CA ALA A 189 -26.39 -15.77 6.73
C ALA A 189 -26.28 -17.07 7.55
N GLU A 190 -25.31 -17.92 7.24
CA GLU A 190 -25.13 -19.27 7.79
C GLU A 190 -24.39 -19.32 9.14
N VAL A 191 -23.86 -18.20 9.62
CA VAL A 191 -23.06 -18.15 10.85
C VAL A 191 -23.94 -17.75 12.04
N ASP A 192 -24.28 -18.72 12.87
CA ASP A 192 -24.93 -18.50 14.16
C ASP A 192 -23.88 -18.15 15.22
N GLY A 193 -23.65 -16.86 15.43
CA GLY A 193 -22.74 -16.35 16.46
C GLY A 193 -21.92 -15.15 16.00
N GLY A 194 -20.73 -15.04 16.57
CA GLY A 194 -19.78 -13.98 16.25
C GLY A 194 -19.08 -14.18 14.90
N VAL A 195 -19.28 -13.26 13.96
CA VAL A 195 -18.66 -13.31 12.63
C VAL A 195 -17.13 -13.15 12.71
N LEU A 196 -16.62 -12.28 13.59
CA LEU A 196 -15.19 -12.05 13.80
C LEU A 196 -14.50 -13.26 14.43
N SER A 197 -15.12 -13.89 15.43
CA SER A 197 -14.57 -15.13 16.01
C SER A 197 -14.58 -16.27 15.01
N TRP A 198 -15.64 -16.43 14.22
CA TRP A 198 -15.71 -17.42 13.14
C TRP A 198 -14.62 -17.21 12.07
N MET A 199 -14.35 -15.97 11.68
CA MET A 199 -13.26 -15.64 10.76
C MET A 199 -11.90 -15.96 11.35
N LEU A 200 -11.60 -15.50 12.57
CA LEU A 200 -10.27 -15.73 13.17
C LEU A 200 -10.00 -17.21 13.42
N ALA A 201 -11.03 -18.01 13.68
CA ALA A 201 -10.89 -19.46 13.84
C ALA A 201 -10.38 -20.17 12.56
N SER A 202 -10.48 -19.59 11.35
CA SER A 202 -9.83 -20.21 10.18
C SER A 202 -8.31 -20.05 10.20
N LEU A 203 -7.77 -19.08 10.91
CA LEU A 203 -6.31 -18.89 11.02
C LEU A 203 -5.66 -20.04 11.79
N GLU A 204 -6.37 -20.63 12.76
CA GLU A 204 -5.90 -21.80 13.52
C GLU A 204 -5.80 -23.06 12.65
N LEU A 205 -6.58 -23.14 11.57
CA LEU A 205 -6.55 -24.26 10.62
C LEU A 205 -5.30 -24.25 9.74
N ARG A 206 -4.61 -23.10 9.66
CA ARG A 206 -3.42 -22.89 8.80
C ARG A 206 -3.66 -23.31 7.34
N ASP A 207 -4.89 -23.14 6.88
CA ASP A 207 -5.34 -23.42 5.51
C ASP A 207 -5.66 -22.09 4.82
N ALA A 208 -4.89 -21.77 3.77
CA ALA A 208 -5.02 -20.52 3.04
C ALA A 208 -6.38 -20.40 2.33
N ASP A 209 -6.93 -21.52 1.81
CA ASP A 209 -8.19 -21.53 1.08
C ASP A 209 -9.36 -21.31 2.04
N GLU A 210 -9.29 -21.89 3.23
CA GLU A 210 -10.31 -21.68 4.26
C GLU A 210 -10.26 -20.27 4.86
N VAL A 211 -9.06 -19.70 5.02
CA VAL A 211 -8.90 -18.29 5.40
C VAL A 211 -9.49 -17.38 4.31
N GLN A 212 -9.16 -17.61 3.03
CA GLN A 212 -9.73 -16.88 1.90
C GLN A 212 -11.26 -16.99 1.89
N ARG A 213 -11.79 -18.19 2.10
CA ARG A 213 -13.24 -18.43 2.09
C ARG A 213 -13.95 -17.65 3.20
N ARG A 214 -13.50 -17.75 4.46
CA ARG A 214 -14.21 -17.10 5.58
C ARG A 214 -14.10 -15.58 5.55
N PHE A 215 -12.90 -15.05 5.39
CA PHE A 215 -12.71 -13.60 5.29
C PHE A 215 -13.35 -13.02 4.03
N GLY A 216 -13.25 -13.74 2.90
CA GLY A 216 -13.87 -13.33 1.65
C GLY A 216 -15.40 -13.25 1.73
N LEU A 217 -16.06 -14.26 2.32
CA LEU A 217 -17.50 -14.23 2.58
C LEU A 217 -17.91 -13.02 3.43
N MET A 218 -17.14 -12.68 4.46
CA MET A 218 -17.42 -11.52 5.30
C MET A 218 -17.28 -10.21 4.53
N TYR A 219 -16.16 -9.99 3.82
CA TYR A 219 -15.94 -8.75 3.08
C TYR A 219 -16.96 -8.57 1.96
N ARG A 220 -17.27 -9.64 1.23
CA ARG A 220 -18.30 -9.62 0.17
C ARG A 220 -19.68 -9.29 0.75
N GLY A 221 -20.06 -9.96 1.84
CA GLY A 221 -21.33 -9.74 2.52
C GLY A 221 -21.46 -8.33 3.08
N ALA A 222 -20.41 -7.83 3.75
CA ALA A 222 -20.37 -6.46 4.26
C ALA A 222 -20.44 -5.42 3.13
N GLY A 223 -19.74 -5.67 2.01
CA GLY A 223 -19.82 -4.85 0.81
C GLY A 223 -21.24 -4.79 0.25
N ALA A 224 -21.91 -5.95 0.13
CA ALA A 224 -23.29 -6.02 -0.35
C ALA A 224 -24.28 -5.25 0.54
N CYS A 225 -24.10 -5.29 1.87
CA CYS A 225 -24.93 -4.51 2.78
C CYS A 225 -24.68 -3.00 2.68
N VAL A 226 -23.42 -2.61 2.50
CA VAL A 226 -23.06 -1.22 2.26
C VAL A 226 -23.61 -0.72 0.94
N ASP A 227 -23.54 -1.53 -0.13
CA ASP A 227 -24.11 -1.19 -1.43
C ASP A 227 -25.64 -1.02 -1.34
N ALA A 228 -26.34 -1.94 -0.67
CA ALA A 228 -27.79 -1.82 -0.45
C ALA A 228 -28.17 -0.56 0.34
N TYR A 229 -27.38 -0.24 1.37
CA TYR A 229 -27.56 1.00 2.14
C TYR A 229 -27.33 2.25 1.28
N LEU A 230 -26.30 2.25 0.43
CA LEU A 230 -26.04 3.34 -0.51
C LEU A 230 -27.15 3.48 -1.56
N ASP A 231 -27.74 2.37 -2.01
CA ASP A 231 -28.89 2.38 -2.91
C ASP A 231 -30.14 3.02 -2.25
N GLU A 232 -30.40 2.72 -0.97
CA GLU A 232 -31.48 3.37 -0.20
C GLU A 232 -31.23 4.88 -0.03
N LEU A 233 -29.99 5.28 0.27
CA LEU A 233 -29.62 6.69 0.35
C LEU A 233 -29.76 7.40 -0.99
N GLU A 234 -29.35 6.76 -2.09
CA GLU A 234 -29.47 7.33 -3.44
C GLU A 234 -30.94 7.52 -3.84
N ALA A 235 -31.81 6.58 -3.45
CA ALA A 235 -33.26 6.70 -3.69
C ALA A 235 -33.89 7.87 -2.92
N ALA A 236 -33.45 8.13 -1.68
CA ALA A 236 -33.94 9.23 -0.86
C ALA A 236 -33.29 10.59 -1.19
N TYR A 237 -32.03 10.58 -1.62
CA TYR A 237 -31.22 11.76 -1.91
C TYR A 237 -30.56 11.65 -3.30
N PRO A 238 -31.33 11.81 -4.40
CA PRO A 238 -30.80 11.67 -5.74
C PRO A 238 -29.61 12.61 -5.97
N PRO A 239 -28.53 12.14 -6.62
CA PRO A 239 -27.34 12.96 -6.82
C PRO A 239 -27.69 14.22 -7.61
N ALA A 240 -27.23 15.37 -7.12
CA ALA A 240 -27.18 16.57 -7.96
C ALA A 240 -26.21 16.26 -9.11
N ALA A 241 -26.58 16.61 -10.35
CA ALA A 241 -25.87 16.25 -11.58
C ALA A 241 -24.36 16.04 -11.38
N LYS A 242 -23.84 14.85 -11.73
CA LYS A 242 -22.46 14.37 -11.47
C LYS A 242 -21.43 15.53 -11.49
N GLU A 243 -21.17 16.13 -10.33
CA GLU A 243 -20.08 17.09 -10.19
C GLU A 243 -18.76 16.29 -10.14
N GLY A 244 -18.27 15.95 -11.32
CA GLY A 244 -16.88 16.07 -11.80
C GLY A 244 -15.71 15.43 -11.05
N GLU A 245 -15.80 15.05 -9.79
CA GLU A 245 -14.67 14.54 -9.02
C GLU A 245 -14.94 13.12 -8.53
N SER A 246 -14.65 12.16 -9.41
CA SER A 246 -14.53 10.75 -9.01
C SER A 246 -13.44 10.65 -7.93
N SER A 247 -13.84 10.45 -6.67
CA SER A 247 -12.89 10.30 -5.58
C SER A 247 -12.25 8.91 -5.66
N SER A 248 -11.16 8.79 -6.40
CA SER A 248 -10.42 7.53 -6.53
C SER A 248 -9.72 7.16 -5.22
N TYR A 249 -9.61 5.86 -4.93
CA TYR A 249 -8.75 5.36 -3.86
C TYR A 249 -7.30 5.83 -4.03
N ALA A 250 -6.67 6.21 -2.92
CA ALA A 250 -5.27 6.60 -2.89
C ALA A 250 -4.61 6.04 -1.62
N TRP A 251 -3.54 5.26 -1.81
CA TRP A 251 -2.66 4.81 -0.74
C TRP A 251 -1.25 5.25 -1.09
N ASN A 252 -0.50 5.70 -0.08
CA ASN A 252 0.90 6.06 -0.24
C ASN A 252 1.72 5.07 0.59
N ALA A 253 2.24 4.02 -0.07
CA ALA A 253 3.02 3.00 0.61
C ALA A 253 4.32 3.58 1.19
N LYS A 254 4.80 4.70 0.66
CA LYS A 254 6.03 5.38 1.06
C LYS A 254 5.83 6.33 2.24
N ALA A 255 4.59 6.58 2.66
CA ALA A 255 4.29 7.51 3.75
C ALA A 255 4.96 7.06 5.06
N GLY A 256 5.93 7.84 5.53
CA GLY A 256 6.72 7.54 6.72
C GLY A 256 7.87 6.55 6.51
N LEU A 257 8.07 5.99 5.31
CA LEU A 257 9.12 5.01 5.00
C LEU A 257 10.27 5.58 4.15
N GLU A 258 10.03 6.61 3.33
CA GLU A 258 11.03 7.12 2.37
C GLU A 258 11.44 8.57 2.68
N PHE A 259 12.75 8.84 2.74
CA PHE A 259 13.27 10.20 2.74
C PHE A 259 13.44 10.71 1.31
N VAL A 260 13.24 12.01 1.09
CA VAL A 260 13.24 12.64 -0.25
C VAL A 260 14.55 12.40 -1.05
N HIS A 261 15.68 12.14 -0.39
CA HIS A 261 16.95 11.82 -1.08
C HIS A 261 16.94 10.44 -1.76
N GLY A 262 16.29 9.42 -1.17
CA GLY A 262 16.14 8.10 -1.79
C GLY A 262 15.33 8.18 -3.08
N GLN A 263 14.30 9.03 -3.13
CA GLN A 263 13.52 9.28 -4.34
C GLN A 263 14.34 9.89 -5.48
N ILE A 264 15.23 10.83 -5.15
CA ILE A 264 16.13 11.47 -6.13
C ILE A 264 17.12 10.44 -6.67
N ALA A 265 17.74 9.64 -5.78
CA ALA A 265 18.66 8.58 -6.18
C ALA A 265 17.96 7.56 -7.11
N ARG A 266 16.78 7.07 -6.73
CA ARG A 266 15.97 6.14 -7.52
C ARG A 266 15.67 6.67 -8.92
N ARG A 267 15.26 7.93 -9.01
CA ARG A 267 14.93 8.56 -10.30
C ARG A 267 16.16 8.76 -11.18
N LEU A 268 17.32 9.03 -10.59
CA LEU A 268 18.57 9.10 -11.32
C LEU A 268 19.00 7.70 -11.81
N VAL A 269 18.87 6.65 -10.99
CA VAL A 269 19.12 5.26 -11.41
C VAL A 269 18.24 4.91 -12.62
N GLU A 270 16.93 5.19 -12.56
CA GLU A 270 16.01 4.87 -13.66
C GLU A 270 16.46 5.53 -14.98
N ARG A 271 16.82 6.82 -14.92
CA ARG A 271 17.32 7.57 -16.07
C ARG A 271 18.64 7.00 -16.61
N ILE A 272 19.57 6.64 -15.73
CA ILE A 272 20.83 5.98 -16.12
C ILE A 272 20.53 4.63 -16.80
N THR A 273 19.67 3.81 -16.21
CA THR A 273 19.32 2.48 -16.76
C THR A 273 18.54 2.55 -18.07
N ARG A 274 17.84 3.65 -18.34
CA ARG A 274 17.21 3.94 -19.64
C ARG A 274 18.19 4.45 -20.70
N GLY A 275 19.46 4.64 -20.34
CA GLY A 275 20.47 5.21 -21.24
C GLY A 275 20.38 6.72 -21.43
N GLU A 276 19.60 7.45 -20.60
CA GLU A 276 19.59 8.92 -20.63
C GLU A 276 20.96 9.52 -20.24
N PHE A 277 21.76 8.74 -19.50
CA PHE A 277 23.13 9.09 -19.15
C PHE A 277 24.07 7.92 -19.49
N ALA A 278 25.03 8.16 -20.39
CA ALA A 278 26.06 7.19 -20.74
C ALA A 278 27.11 7.03 -19.63
N ASP A 279 27.85 5.92 -19.65
CA ASP A 279 28.99 5.73 -18.73
C ASP A 279 30.00 6.89 -18.86
N GLY A 280 30.45 7.42 -17.73
CA GLY A 280 31.32 8.59 -17.67
C GLY A 280 30.64 9.95 -17.87
N GLN A 281 29.35 10.00 -18.25
CA GLN A 281 28.61 11.26 -18.43
C GLN A 281 28.31 11.94 -17.10
N MET A 282 28.36 13.28 -17.08
CA MET A 282 28.00 14.08 -15.90
C MET A 282 26.50 14.03 -15.62
N LEU A 283 26.14 13.76 -14.38
CA LEU A 283 24.79 13.92 -13.85
C LEU A 283 24.50 15.42 -13.57
N PRO A 284 23.23 15.82 -13.44
CA PRO A 284 22.86 17.22 -13.17
C PRO A 284 23.57 17.80 -11.93
N SER A 285 23.68 19.13 -11.81
CA SER A 285 24.33 19.68 -10.61
C SER A 285 23.44 19.54 -9.36
N ILE A 286 24.05 19.63 -8.18
CA ILE A 286 23.32 19.66 -6.90
C ILE A 286 22.29 20.81 -6.89
N ALA A 287 22.64 21.96 -7.47
CA ALA A 287 21.75 23.12 -7.57
C ALA A 287 20.55 22.85 -8.49
N ASP A 288 20.80 22.23 -9.66
CA ASP A 288 19.74 21.90 -10.62
C ASP A 288 18.72 20.93 -10.03
N LEU A 289 19.19 19.88 -9.35
CA LEU A 289 18.30 18.93 -8.69
C LEU A 289 17.61 19.54 -7.46
N SER A 290 18.29 20.40 -6.70
CA SER A 290 17.69 21.08 -5.55
C SER A 290 16.51 21.95 -6.00
N ALA A 291 16.68 22.71 -7.08
CA ALA A 291 15.62 23.51 -7.68
C ALA A 291 14.51 22.65 -8.32
N ALA A 292 14.88 21.62 -9.09
CA ALA A 292 13.91 20.78 -9.80
C ALA A 292 13.02 19.94 -8.86
N TYR A 293 13.55 19.53 -7.71
CA TYR A 293 12.83 18.71 -6.73
C TYR A 293 12.28 19.51 -5.54
N GLY A 294 12.63 20.80 -5.41
CA GLY A 294 12.22 21.64 -4.28
C GLY A 294 12.81 21.17 -2.94
N VAL A 295 14.05 20.68 -2.93
CA VAL A 295 14.72 20.10 -1.76
C VAL A 295 15.98 20.86 -1.38
N SER A 296 16.52 20.63 -0.18
CA SER A 296 17.82 21.19 0.21
C SER A 296 18.98 20.57 -0.58
N HIS A 297 20.07 21.34 -0.74
CA HIS A 297 21.33 20.83 -1.30
C HIS A 297 21.84 19.59 -0.55
N SER A 298 21.68 19.54 0.78
CA SER A 298 22.08 18.39 1.61
C SER A 298 21.28 17.12 1.30
N THR A 299 20.04 17.25 0.83
CA THR A 299 19.22 16.10 0.41
C THR A 299 19.71 15.56 -0.93
N VAL A 300 20.05 16.44 -1.88
CA VAL A 300 20.64 16.00 -3.16
C VAL A 300 22.04 15.39 -2.95
N GLN A 301 22.86 15.96 -2.05
CA GLN A 301 24.16 15.38 -1.70
C GLN A 301 24.03 13.97 -1.14
N LYS A 302 23.02 13.71 -0.30
CA LYS A 302 22.72 12.34 0.18
C LYS A 302 22.32 11.41 -0.97
N ALA A 303 21.53 11.90 -1.93
CA ALA A 303 21.17 11.13 -3.12
C ALA A 303 22.40 10.78 -3.97
N TYR A 304 23.32 11.72 -4.20
CA TYR A 304 24.58 11.43 -4.89
C TYR A 304 25.52 10.54 -4.08
N GLY A 305 25.57 10.71 -2.76
CA GLY A 305 26.29 9.81 -1.87
C GLY A 305 25.84 8.37 -2.05
N MET A 306 24.52 8.16 -2.15
CA MET A 306 23.93 6.85 -2.45
C MET A 306 24.37 6.32 -3.81
N LEU A 307 24.26 7.11 -4.89
CA LEU A 307 24.66 6.72 -6.24
C LEU A 307 26.16 6.38 -6.37
N ASN A 308 27.02 7.16 -5.69
CA ASN A 308 28.45 6.90 -5.66
C ASN A 308 28.76 5.58 -4.97
N ALA A 309 28.09 5.35 -3.86
CA ALA A 309 28.41 4.24 -3.00
C ALA A 309 27.88 2.90 -3.52
N ILE A 310 26.78 2.93 -4.29
CA ILE A 310 26.32 1.78 -5.07
C ILE A 310 27.12 1.55 -6.37
N GLY A 311 28.14 2.39 -6.62
CA GLY A 311 29.08 2.22 -7.72
C GLY A 311 28.49 2.46 -9.10
N ILE A 312 27.35 3.15 -9.20
CA ILE A 312 26.75 3.56 -10.49
C ILE A 312 27.09 5.02 -10.86
N ALA A 313 27.68 5.75 -9.94
CA ALA A 313 28.19 7.09 -10.13
C ALA A 313 29.52 7.29 -9.39
N GLN A 314 30.20 8.38 -9.68
CA GLN A 314 31.41 8.80 -8.99
C GLN A 314 31.41 10.32 -8.89
N THR A 315 31.50 10.84 -7.67
CA THR A 315 31.69 12.26 -7.44
C THR A 315 33.16 12.61 -7.50
N VAL A 316 33.50 13.55 -8.37
CA VAL A 316 34.84 14.09 -8.54
C VAL A 316 34.86 15.50 -7.99
N ASN A 317 35.73 15.75 -7.00
CA ASN A 317 35.84 17.05 -6.35
C ASN A 317 36.04 18.17 -7.39
N GLY A 318 35.21 19.21 -7.31
CA GLY A 318 35.25 20.38 -8.19
C GLY A 318 34.66 20.17 -9.60
N LEU A 319 34.36 18.94 -10.01
CA LEU A 319 33.82 18.62 -11.33
C LEU A 319 32.36 18.17 -11.30
N GLY A 320 31.90 17.61 -10.18
CA GLY A 320 30.52 17.13 -9.99
C GLY A 320 30.44 15.61 -9.98
N THR A 321 29.25 15.05 -10.24
CA THR A 321 29.01 13.61 -10.21
C THR A 321 28.87 13.05 -11.61
N ARG A 322 29.63 12.01 -11.97
CA ARG A 322 29.51 11.31 -13.27
C ARG A 322 28.98 9.90 -13.10
N VAL A 323 28.35 9.34 -14.12
CA VAL A 323 27.98 7.93 -14.18
C VAL A 323 29.23 7.06 -14.23
N HIS A 324 29.18 5.93 -13.53
CA HIS A 324 30.25 4.93 -13.53
C HIS A 324 29.61 3.54 -13.51
N LEU A 325 29.67 2.77 -14.58
CA LEU A 325 29.02 1.44 -14.66
C LEU A 325 30.01 0.27 -14.53
N GLY A 326 31.32 0.56 -14.46
CA GLY A 326 32.41 -0.42 -14.59
C GLY A 326 32.82 -1.16 -13.32
N SER A 327 32.29 -0.82 -12.14
CA SER A 327 32.69 -1.46 -10.88
C SER A 327 31.57 -1.46 -9.84
N ALA A 328 30.45 -2.09 -10.18
CA ALA A 328 29.41 -2.43 -9.20
C ALA A 328 29.99 -3.42 -8.17
N SER A 329 30.62 -2.89 -7.12
CA SER A 329 31.09 -3.62 -5.94
C SER A 329 30.20 -3.24 -4.77
N PHE A 330 29.82 -4.21 -3.93
CA PHE A 330 29.07 -3.94 -2.70
C PHE A 330 30.05 -3.64 -1.55
N PRO A 331 30.24 -2.38 -1.15
CA PRO A 331 31.27 -2.04 -0.18
C PRO A 331 30.81 -2.45 1.24
N ALA A 332 31.68 -3.09 2.02
CA ALA A 332 31.35 -3.58 3.36
C ALA A 332 30.81 -2.50 4.33
N HIS A 333 31.22 -1.24 4.16
CA HIS A 333 30.76 -0.12 5.01
C HIS A 333 29.27 0.21 4.84
N TRP A 334 28.58 -0.30 3.80
CA TRP A 334 27.12 -0.14 3.66
C TRP A 334 26.32 -1.02 4.63
N LEU A 335 26.94 -2.07 5.16
CA LEU A 335 26.36 -2.88 6.25
C LEU A 335 26.13 -2.04 7.52
N GLU A 336 26.82 -0.91 7.63
CA GLU A 336 26.78 0.00 8.76
C GLU A 336 25.85 1.22 8.53
N ASP A 337 25.42 1.50 7.29
CA ASP A 337 24.52 2.62 6.97
C ASP A 337 23.05 2.28 7.29
N ILE A 338 22.53 2.94 8.33
CA ILE A 338 21.16 2.77 8.82
C ILE A 338 20.10 3.14 7.77
N SER A 339 20.35 4.17 6.95
CA SER A 339 19.40 4.63 5.94
C SER A 339 19.28 3.59 4.82
N PHE A 340 20.41 3.04 4.40
CA PHE A 340 20.41 1.97 3.41
C PHE A 340 19.74 0.70 3.91
N ARG A 341 20.08 0.23 5.12
CA ARG A 341 19.44 -0.96 5.71
C ARG A 341 17.93 -0.82 5.76
N ARG A 342 17.42 0.38 6.05
CA ARG A 342 15.98 0.67 6.03
C ARG A 342 15.39 0.65 4.63
N ASP A 343 16.08 1.20 3.64
CA ASP A 343 15.60 1.21 2.24
C ASP A 343 15.58 -0.22 1.65
N VAL A 344 16.60 -1.03 1.98
CA VAL A 344 16.64 -2.48 1.72
C VAL A 344 15.46 -3.19 2.38
N GLY A 345 15.23 -2.92 3.67
CA GLY A 345 14.09 -3.49 4.40
C GLY A 345 12.74 -3.10 3.77
N THR A 346 12.61 -1.86 3.31
CA THR A 346 11.40 -1.39 2.59
C THR A 346 11.20 -2.14 1.28
N TYR A 347 12.27 -2.39 0.53
CA TYR A 347 12.21 -3.22 -0.68
C TYR A 347 11.79 -4.66 -0.36
N VAL A 348 12.37 -5.29 0.66
CA VAL A 348 11.99 -6.66 1.08
C VAL A 348 10.54 -6.70 1.53
N HIS A 349 10.09 -5.74 2.33
CA HIS A 349 8.69 -5.64 2.75
C HIS A 349 7.73 -5.49 1.57
N ALA A 350 8.07 -4.67 0.56
CA ALA A 350 7.28 -4.52 -0.65
C ALA A 350 7.22 -5.81 -1.46
N LEU A 351 8.36 -6.51 -1.59
CA LEU A 351 8.45 -7.75 -2.34
C LEU A 351 7.70 -8.90 -1.66
N GLN A 352 7.79 -8.99 -0.32
CA GLN A 352 7.01 -9.94 0.47
C GLN A 352 5.51 -9.67 0.34
N MET A 353 5.09 -8.41 0.44
CA MET A 353 3.68 -8.05 0.23
C MET A 353 3.23 -8.39 -1.18
N LEU A 354 4.04 -8.07 -2.20
CA LEU A 354 3.73 -8.41 -3.59
C LEU A 354 3.53 -9.92 -3.75
N CYS A 355 4.44 -10.75 -3.24
CA CYS A 355 4.32 -12.21 -3.29
C CYS A 355 3.01 -12.72 -2.65
N ALA A 356 2.53 -12.08 -1.59
CA ALA A 356 1.28 -12.46 -0.93
C ALA A 356 0.03 -12.05 -1.72
N VAL A 357 0.03 -10.86 -2.34
CA VAL A 357 -1.17 -10.30 -3.03
C VAL A 357 -1.22 -10.62 -4.52
N LEU A 358 -0.10 -11.04 -5.12
CA LEU A 358 0.00 -11.29 -6.55
C LEU A 358 -0.87 -12.49 -6.99
N PRO A 359 -0.90 -13.65 -6.31
CA PRO A 359 -1.74 -14.77 -6.72
C PRO A 359 -3.24 -14.45 -6.84
N PRO A 360 -3.92 -13.83 -5.84
CA PRO A 360 -5.32 -13.46 -5.99
C PRO A 360 -5.54 -12.40 -7.09
N ALA A 361 -4.61 -11.47 -7.28
CA ALA A 361 -4.70 -10.48 -8.36
C ALA A 361 -4.57 -11.12 -9.76
N LEU A 362 -3.67 -12.10 -9.92
CA LEU A 362 -3.50 -12.88 -11.15
C LEU A 362 -4.77 -13.68 -11.45
N SER A 363 -5.34 -14.34 -10.44
CA SER A 363 -6.59 -15.09 -10.57
C SER A 363 -7.76 -14.20 -11.01
N ALA A 364 -7.90 -13.02 -10.40
CA ALA A 364 -8.95 -12.06 -10.77
C ALA A 364 -8.79 -11.52 -12.21
N THR A 365 -7.56 -11.46 -12.72
CA THR A 365 -7.27 -10.94 -14.08
C THR A 365 -7.23 -12.06 -15.13
N ALA A 366 -7.26 -13.33 -14.74
CA ALA A 366 -7.18 -14.47 -15.64
C ALA A 366 -8.18 -14.44 -16.83
N PRO A 367 -9.44 -14.00 -16.66
CA PRO A 367 -10.38 -13.88 -17.78
C PRO A 367 -9.97 -12.84 -18.85
N HIS A 368 -9.03 -11.95 -18.54
CA HIS A 368 -8.58 -10.86 -19.40
C HIS A 368 -7.11 -11.01 -19.81
N ILE A 369 -6.60 -12.25 -19.86
CA ILE A 369 -5.19 -12.53 -20.17
C ILE A 369 -4.74 -11.96 -21.53
N ASP A 370 -5.62 -11.94 -22.53
CA ASP A 370 -5.33 -11.35 -23.84
C ASP A 370 -5.06 -9.84 -23.74
N ALA A 371 -5.85 -9.13 -22.94
CA ALA A 371 -5.65 -7.70 -22.69
C ALA A 371 -4.34 -7.44 -21.93
N VAL A 372 -3.95 -8.36 -21.03
CA VAL A 372 -2.64 -8.31 -20.36
C VAL A 372 -1.52 -8.48 -21.39
N ALA A 373 -1.61 -9.46 -22.31
CA ALA A 373 -0.62 -9.66 -23.35
C ALA A 373 -0.43 -8.40 -24.21
N ASP A 374 -1.53 -7.80 -24.68
CA ASP A 374 -1.52 -6.54 -25.44
C ASP A 374 -0.92 -5.38 -24.65
N ALA A 375 -1.20 -5.28 -23.35
CA ALA A 375 -0.64 -4.27 -22.48
C ALA A 375 0.87 -4.46 -22.29
N VAL A 376 1.31 -5.69 -22.04
CA VAL A 376 2.73 -6.02 -21.89
C VAL A 376 3.49 -5.73 -23.18
N GLN A 377 2.95 -6.12 -24.34
CA GLN A 377 3.57 -5.84 -25.63
C GLN A 377 3.73 -4.34 -25.90
N ARG A 378 2.71 -3.53 -25.58
CA ARG A 378 2.78 -2.06 -25.71
C ARG A 378 3.86 -1.45 -24.81
N VAL A 379 4.01 -1.93 -23.58
CA VAL A 379 5.06 -1.46 -22.68
C VAL A 379 6.44 -1.90 -23.17
N LEU A 380 6.57 -3.15 -23.60
CA LEU A 380 7.82 -3.73 -24.08
C LEU A 380 8.36 -3.02 -25.33
N ALA A 381 7.50 -2.54 -26.22
CA ALA A 381 7.89 -1.79 -27.41
C ALA A 381 8.67 -0.50 -27.12
N GLY A 382 8.57 0.05 -25.91
CA GLY A 382 9.28 1.25 -25.47
C GLY A 382 10.41 0.99 -24.47
N GLU A 383 10.78 -0.26 -24.21
CA GLU A 383 11.80 -0.63 -23.23
C GLU A 383 12.96 -1.38 -23.89
N GLU A 384 14.18 -1.07 -23.46
CA GLU A 384 15.41 -1.72 -23.95
C GLU A 384 16.20 -2.36 -22.79
N GLY A 385 17.05 -3.34 -23.13
CA GLY A 385 17.95 -4.02 -22.19
C GLY A 385 17.45 -5.37 -21.65
N ASP A 386 18.34 -6.10 -20.98
CA ASP A 386 18.16 -7.51 -20.60
C ASP A 386 16.93 -7.79 -19.72
N TRP A 387 16.44 -6.78 -18.99
CA TRP A 387 15.30 -6.88 -18.06
C TRP A 387 14.02 -6.22 -18.55
N ALA A 388 13.97 -5.82 -19.83
CA ALA A 388 12.81 -5.15 -20.43
C ALA A 388 11.53 -5.99 -20.30
N VAL A 389 11.62 -7.30 -20.53
CA VAL A 389 10.50 -8.24 -20.41
C VAL A 389 9.94 -8.27 -18.99
N SER A 390 10.78 -8.49 -17.97
CA SER A 390 10.34 -8.54 -16.57
C SER A 390 9.64 -7.26 -16.12
N LYS A 391 10.18 -6.09 -16.51
CA LYS A 391 9.56 -4.80 -16.19
C LYS A 391 8.20 -4.65 -16.87
N SER A 392 8.14 -4.99 -18.16
CA SER A 392 6.94 -4.83 -18.98
C SER A 392 5.81 -5.74 -18.51
N LEU A 393 6.12 -6.96 -18.03
CA LEU A 393 5.15 -7.91 -17.50
C LEU A 393 4.34 -7.33 -16.35
N LEU A 394 5.01 -6.85 -15.30
CA LEU A 394 4.31 -6.33 -14.12
C LEU A 394 3.54 -5.05 -14.42
N VAL A 395 4.12 -4.14 -15.21
CA VAL A 395 3.45 -2.89 -15.60
C VAL A 395 2.23 -3.16 -16.47
N GLY A 396 2.35 -4.02 -17.48
CA GLY A 396 1.24 -4.40 -18.36
C GLY A 396 0.13 -5.12 -17.59
N PHE A 397 0.48 -6.09 -16.74
CA PHE A 397 -0.44 -6.77 -15.85
C PHE A 397 -1.21 -5.79 -14.95
N ILE A 398 -0.50 -4.93 -14.22
CA ILE A 398 -1.12 -3.93 -13.34
C ILE A 398 -2.11 -3.05 -14.10
N GLY A 399 -1.82 -2.69 -15.35
CA GLY A 399 -2.72 -1.89 -16.19
C GLY A 399 -4.10 -2.51 -16.40
N CYS A 400 -4.21 -3.84 -16.31
CA CYS A 400 -5.43 -4.61 -16.53
C CYS A 400 -6.13 -5.06 -15.24
N VAL A 401 -5.55 -4.81 -14.06
CA VAL A 401 -6.10 -5.28 -12.79
C VAL A 401 -7.35 -4.48 -12.40
N GLU A 402 -8.41 -5.18 -12.03
CA GLU A 402 -9.54 -4.64 -11.28
C GLU A 402 -9.66 -5.41 -9.95
N PRO A 403 -10.11 -4.77 -8.85
CA PRO A 403 -10.62 -3.39 -8.71
C PRO A 403 -9.53 -2.29 -8.78
N VAL A 404 -9.93 -1.01 -8.88
CA VAL A 404 -9.01 0.13 -9.03
C VAL A 404 -8.10 0.29 -7.80
N ALA A 405 -8.61 0.07 -6.59
CA ALA A 405 -7.85 0.14 -5.36
C ALA A 405 -6.77 -0.95 -5.29
N LEU A 406 -7.06 -2.18 -5.76
CA LEU A 406 -6.05 -3.24 -5.92
C LEU A 406 -4.97 -2.82 -6.93
N ARG A 407 -5.37 -2.24 -8.07
CA ARG A 407 -4.43 -1.68 -9.04
C ARG A 407 -3.51 -0.63 -8.40
N THR A 408 -4.06 0.29 -7.62
CA THR A 408 -3.27 1.31 -6.89
C THR A 408 -2.29 0.67 -5.90
N ILE A 409 -2.72 -0.35 -5.16
CA ILE A 409 -1.83 -1.08 -4.23
C ILE A 409 -0.65 -1.70 -4.99
N LEU A 410 -0.92 -2.40 -6.09
CA LEU A 410 0.13 -3.03 -6.91
C LEU A 410 1.05 -1.99 -7.56
N GLN A 411 0.53 -0.84 -7.96
CA GLN A 411 1.34 0.27 -8.47
C GLN A 411 2.30 0.80 -7.42
N GLU A 412 1.80 1.05 -6.20
CA GLU A 412 2.63 1.52 -5.08
C GLU A 412 3.70 0.50 -4.69
N LEU A 413 3.37 -0.79 -4.68
CA LEU A 413 4.33 -1.87 -4.46
C LEU A 413 5.37 -1.93 -5.57
N ASN A 414 4.96 -1.93 -6.84
CA ASN A 414 5.87 -1.91 -7.99
C ASN A 414 6.83 -0.71 -7.94
N ASP A 415 6.33 0.43 -7.48
CA ASP A 415 7.14 1.63 -7.26
C ASP A 415 8.23 1.41 -6.21
N LEU A 416 7.91 0.76 -5.08
CA LEU A 416 8.91 0.39 -4.07
C LEU A 416 9.92 -0.65 -4.62
N LEU A 417 9.50 -1.48 -5.56
CA LEU A 417 10.35 -2.47 -6.23
C LEU A 417 11.24 -1.90 -7.34
N LEU A 418 11.17 -0.60 -7.66
CA LEU A 418 12.11 0.01 -8.61
C LEU A 418 13.58 -0.09 -8.14
N TRP A 419 13.81 -0.29 -6.84
CA TRP A 419 15.10 -0.68 -6.27
C TRP A 419 15.55 -2.11 -6.66
N GLY A 420 14.63 -2.96 -7.09
CA GLY A 420 14.88 -4.38 -7.36
C GLY A 420 15.89 -4.60 -8.47
N ARG A 421 16.00 -3.70 -9.45
CA ARG A 421 17.08 -3.77 -10.46
C ARG A 421 18.46 -3.71 -9.82
N PHE A 422 18.62 -2.89 -8.78
CA PHE A 422 19.85 -2.82 -8.00
C PHE A 422 20.06 -4.14 -7.26
N PHE A 423 19.11 -4.58 -6.43
CA PHE A 423 19.29 -5.80 -5.66
C PHE A 423 19.46 -7.05 -6.53
N ILE A 424 18.80 -7.19 -7.66
CA ILE A 424 18.98 -8.35 -8.56
C ILE A 424 20.42 -8.40 -9.09
N LEU A 425 21.04 -7.26 -9.43
CA LEU A 425 22.43 -7.22 -9.91
C LEU A 425 23.47 -7.64 -8.86
N PHE A 426 23.18 -7.43 -7.57
CA PHE A 426 24.09 -7.79 -6.46
C PHE A 426 23.72 -9.09 -5.74
N ALA A 427 22.43 -9.40 -5.67
CA ALA A 427 21.87 -10.51 -4.91
C ALA A 427 21.69 -11.78 -5.73
N ALA A 428 21.43 -11.66 -7.03
CA ALA A 428 21.29 -12.83 -7.87
C ALA A 428 22.69 -13.36 -8.22
N SER A 429 22.96 -14.61 -7.84
CA SER A 429 24.00 -15.36 -8.55
C SER A 429 23.68 -15.38 -10.05
N LYS A 430 24.68 -15.55 -10.92
CA LYS A 430 24.44 -15.70 -12.37
C LYS A 430 23.33 -16.72 -12.67
N ALA A 431 23.30 -17.83 -11.93
CA ALA A 431 22.26 -18.85 -12.04
C ALA A 431 20.85 -18.35 -11.65
N SER A 432 20.74 -17.54 -10.59
CA SER A 432 19.47 -16.92 -10.18
C SER A 432 18.98 -15.89 -11.20
N ALA A 433 19.89 -15.12 -11.80
CA ALA A 433 19.56 -14.15 -12.84
C ALA A 433 19.03 -14.85 -14.11
N ASP A 434 19.71 -15.92 -14.56
CA ASP A 434 19.29 -16.71 -15.72
C ASP A 434 17.92 -17.38 -15.50
N ALA A 435 17.66 -17.90 -14.29
CA ALA A 435 16.38 -18.48 -13.92
C ALA A 435 15.25 -17.44 -13.89
N LEU A 436 15.50 -16.24 -13.34
CA LEU A 436 14.53 -15.14 -13.34
C LEU A 436 14.21 -14.70 -14.77
N LEU A 437 15.21 -14.54 -15.64
CA LEU A 437 15.00 -14.21 -17.05
C LEU A 437 14.17 -15.28 -17.76
N SER A 438 14.47 -16.56 -17.49
CA SER A 438 13.72 -17.69 -18.07
C SER A 438 12.24 -17.66 -17.66
N LEU A 439 11.95 -17.44 -16.39
CA LEU A 439 10.58 -17.32 -15.87
C LEU A 439 9.85 -16.11 -16.48
N ALA A 440 10.53 -14.99 -16.66
CA ALA A 440 9.95 -13.81 -17.30
C ALA A 440 9.58 -14.10 -18.77
N HIS A 441 10.47 -14.72 -19.54
CA HIS A 441 10.17 -15.07 -20.93
C HIS A 441 9.05 -16.13 -21.03
N ALA A 442 9.03 -17.11 -20.11
CA ALA A 442 7.95 -18.08 -20.03
C ALA A 442 6.60 -17.40 -19.75
N ALA A 443 6.54 -16.50 -18.75
CA ALA A 443 5.34 -15.73 -18.44
C ALA A 443 4.86 -14.93 -19.66
N TYR A 444 5.77 -14.24 -20.35
CA TYR A 444 5.41 -13.48 -21.54
C TYR A 444 4.84 -14.38 -22.65
N GLY A 445 5.49 -15.52 -22.94
CA GLY A 445 5.00 -16.47 -23.93
C GLY A 445 3.62 -17.04 -23.57
N GLN A 446 3.37 -17.31 -22.29
CA GLN A 446 2.09 -17.81 -21.78
C GLN A 446 0.98 -16.76 -21.89
N ALA A 447 1.28 -15.50 -21.58
CA ALA A 447 0.34 -14.40 -21.80
C ALA A 447 -0.06 -14.30 -23.27
N CYS A 448 0.91 -14.30 -24.18
CA CYS A 448 0.66 -14.27 -25.63
C CYS A 448 -0.10 -15.49 -26.16
N ALA A 449 -0.02 -16.63 -25.46
CA ALA A 449 -0.74 -17.85 -25.81
C ALA A 449 -2.14 -17.95 -25.18
N GLY A 450 -2.56 -16.95 -24.38
CA GLY A 450 -3.81 -16.99 -23.62
C GLY A 450 -3.80 -17.99 -22.45
N ASP A 451 -2.63 -18.50 -22.05
CA ASP A 451 -2.48 -19.45 -20.93
C ASP A 451 -2.41 -18.70 -19.59
N ALA A 452 -3.58 -18.33 -19.06
CA ALA A 452 -3.69 -17.60 -17.80
C ALA A 452 -3.12 -18.37 -16.60
N GLU A 453 -3.27 -19.69 -16.55
CA GLU A 453 -2.76 -20.53 -15.46
C GLU A 453 -1.23 -20.62 -15.51
N GLY A 454 -0.66 -20.86 -16.70
CA GLY A 454 0.78 -20.82 -16.93
C GLY A 454 1.36 -19.47 -16.56
N PHE A 455 0.78 -18.37 -17.06
CA PHE A 455 1.19 -17.01 -16.76
C PHE A 455 1.22 -16.76 -15.24
N SER A 456 0.14 -17.14 -14.55
CA SER A 456 0.03 -16.99 -13.09
C SER A 456 1.12 -17.74 -12.33
N ARG A 457 1.39 -19.00 -12.70
CA ARG A 457 2.46 -19.81 -12.10
C ARG A 457 3.84 -19.21 -12.33
N SER A 458 4.14 -18.76 -13.54
CA SER A 458 5.44 -18.17 -13.89
C SER A 458 5.67 -16.84 -13.18
N MET A 459 4.67 -15.95 -13.14
CA MET A 459 4.72 -14.68 -12.42
C MET A 459 4.92 -14.89 -10.92
N THR A 460 4.15 -15.80 -10.31
CA THR A 460 4.28 -16.12 -8.88
C THR A 460 5.67 -16.68 -8.57
N SER A 461 6.15 -17.61 -9.39
CA SER A 461 7.48 -18.22 -9.23
C SER A 461 8.60 -17.19 -9.39
N TYR A 462 8.46 -16.25 -10.33
CA TYR A 462 9.44 -15.18 -10.57
C TYR A 462 9.65 -14.31 -9.32
N TYR A 463 8.57 -13.77 -8.74
CA TYR A 463 8.69 -12.91 -7.56
C TYR A 463 9.09 -13.67 -6.29
N ARG A 464 8.65 -14.93 -6.15
CA ARG A 464 9.09 -15.80 -5.05
C ARG A 464 10.59 -16.08 -5.12
N LEU A 465 11.10 -16.42 -6.30
CA LEU A 465 12.54 -16.63 -6.53
C LEU A 465 13.33 -15.35 -6.29
N MET A 466 12.81 -14.20 -6.72
CA MET A 466 13.43 -12.90 -6.46
C MET A 466 13.55 -12.64 -4.96
N LEU A 467 12.48 -12.87 -4.19
CA LEU A 467 12.50 -12.70 -2.73
C LEU A 467 13.53 -13.62 -2.07
N GLN A 468 13.56 -14.89 -2.47
CA GLN A 468 14.54 -15.87 -1.99
C GLN A 468 15.99 -15.44 -2.26
N ALA A 469 16.29 -15.02 -3.49
CA ALA A 469 17.62 -14.59 -3.88
C ALA A 469 18.08 -13.36 -3.09
N VAL A 470 17.18 -12.39 -2.92
CA VAL A 470 17.46 -11.17 -2.14
C VAL A 470 17.71 -11.50 -0.68
N LEU A 471 16.87 -12.33 -0.05
CA LEU A 471 17.04 -12.71 1.35
C LEU A 471 18.36 -13.47 1.57
N ALA A 472 18.68 -14.44 0.71
CA ALA A 472 19.93 -15.20 0.80
C ALA A 472 21.18 -14.31 0.67
N PHE A 473 21.13 -13.31 -0.21
CA PHE A 473 22.19 -12.31 -0.32
C PHE A 473 22.34 -11.47 0.94
N LEU A 474 21.22 -10.96 1.48
CA LEU A 474 21.23 -10.12 2.67
C LEU A 474 21.69 -10.87 3.92
N GLU A 475 21.35 -12.15 4.04
CA GLU A 475 21.83 -13.04 5.09
C GLU A 475 23.35 -13.25 4.98
N LYS A 476 23.85 -13.59 3.79
CA LYS A 476 25.30 -13.75 3.55
C LYS A 476 26.07 -12.46 3.83
N ALA A 477 25.44 -11.31 3.60
CA ALA A 477 26.00 -9.99 3.86
C ALA A 477 25.91 -9.58 5.36
N GLY A 478 25.21 -10.33 6.21
CA GLY A 478 25.01 -9.99 7.63
C GLY A 478 24.07 -8.79 7.85
N MET A 479 23.22 -8.48 6.87
CA MET A 479 22.32 -7.31 6.91
C MET A 479 20.98 -7.59 7.57
N MET A 480 20.50 -8.82 7.46
CA MET A 480 19.23 -9.24 8.04
C MET A 480 19.30 -10.70 8.45
N GLU A 481 18.57 -11.04 9.50
CA GLU A 481 18.23 -12.43 9.80
C GLU A 481 17.10 -12.83 8.85
N ALA A 482 17.45 -13.45 7.72
CA ALA A 482 16.49 -13.88 6.70
C ALA A 482 15.43 -14.83 7.24
N GLU A 483 15.73 -15.54 8.34
CA GLU A 483 14.81 -16.41 9.08
C GLU A 483 13.55 -15.70 9.60
N LEU A 484 13.60 -14.36 9.75
CA LEU A 484 12.46 -13.57 10.23
C LEU A 484 11.46 -13.17 9.13
N VAL A 485 11.84 -13.28 7.85
CA VAL A 485 10.98 -12.88 6.72
C VAL A 485 10.35 -14.12 6.08
N LEU A 486 9.07 -14.33 6.36
CA LEU A 486 8.31 -15.40 5.73
C LEU A 486 8.19 -15.19 4.22
N ILE A 487 8.57 -16.21 3.45
CA ILE A 487 8.28 -16.29 2.02
C ILE A 487 6.84 -16.82 1.87
N PRO A 488 5.91 -16.04 1.27
CA PRO A 488 4.51 -16.43 1.09
C PRO A 488 4.37 -17.76 0.36
#